data_AF-A0A857FJ63-F1
#
_entry.id   AF-A0A857FJ63-F1
#
_cell.length_a   1.000
_cell.length_b   1.000
_cell.length_c   1.000
_cell.angle_alpha   90.00
_cell.angle_beta   90.00
_cell.angle_gamma   90.00
#
_symmetry.space_group_name_H-M   'P 1'
#
loop_
_entity.id
_entity.type
_entity.pdbx_description
1 polymer ?
#
loop_
_entity_poly.entity_id
_entity_poly.type
_entity_poly.pdbx_seq_one_letter_code
_entity_poly.pdbx_strand_id
1 'polypeptide(L)'
;MSETTGCTADWHLEHSTPEQLLHYLDPHYPFARQANVLARRFRDVQALCDGGEATPALTRLRNALAFHLIKLSRWWRFDFCPRGVTGVNNPLFLTYVKNHAERSVDDESLLDAFTAQRYMHAGDGGHIVILGYDPLTDPTISILYGVDGQRTFRFATGSHGAEPLWNGQGYPDFASAWLAARAVHALVCDNSTDLHEFETAQREHMWARAWHQQHFHRSRKLPLIQLYAQARAQLSNCQSAFGRAEMKTVTDRLAFTLAQTAFQRRMTVADLIEESDMLAINLRAANTIKQRARAYVATCIDPLVRPEMDILLDRVVSYVPRRCP
;
A
#
# COMPACT_ATOMS: atom_id res chain seq x y z
N MET A 1 24.40 7.52 -11.87
CA MET A 1 23.49 8.48 -12.52
C MET A 1 22.10 7.91 -12.39
N SER A 2 21.17 8.62 -11.75
CA SER A 2 19.80 8.13 -11.56
C SER A 2 19.05 8.35 -12.86
N GLU A 3 18.72 7.28 -13.57
CA GLU A 3 17.83 7.30 -14.72
C GLU A 3 16.45 7.76 -14.23
N THR A 4 16.19 9.06 -14.35
CA THR A 4 14.82 9.56 -14.49
C THR A 4 14.21 8.79 -15.66
N THR A 5 12.96 8.35 -15.53
CA THR A 5 12.15 7.59 -16.51
C THR A 5 11.91 8.32 -17.85
N GLY A 6 12.75 9.31 -18.19
CA GLY A 6 12.60 10.21 -19.33
C GLY A 6 11.52 11.28 -19.16
N CYS A 7 10.83 11.33 -18.02
CA CYS A 7 9.80 12.32 -17.74
C CYS A 7 10.39 13.64 -17.25
N THR A 8 9.86 14.76 -17.74
CA THR A 8 10.30 16.13 -17.40
C THR A 8 9.65 16.62 -16.10
N ALA A 9 10.19 17.70 -15.53
CA ALA A 9 9.57 18.36 -14.37
C ALA A 9 8.10 18.76 -14.62
N ASP A 10 7.78 19.33 -15.79
CA ASP A 10 6.41 19.74 -16.14
C ASP A 10 5.45 18.56 -16.16
N TRP A 11 5.88 17.42 -16.73
CA TRP A 11 5.07 16.21 -16.72
C TRP A 11 4.75 15.76 -15.28
N HIS A 12 5.74 15.80 -14.38
CA HIS A 12 5.52 15.42 -12.99
C HIS A 12 4.58 16.37 -12.25
N LEU A 13 4.66 17.67 -12.51
CA LEU A 13 3.75 18.67 -11.94
C LEU A 13 2.29 18.41 -12.32
N GLU A 14 2.05 17.89 -13.52
CA GLU A 14 0.70 17.57 -14.01
C GLU A 14 0.18 16.21 -13.54
N HIS A 15 1.05 15.20 -13.37
CA HIS A 15 0.65 13.78 -13.26
C HIS A 15 1.01 13.10 -11.94
N SER A 16 1.70 13.80 -11.03
CA SER A 16 2.26 13.20 -9.82
C SER A 16 1.72 13.81 -8.53
N THR A 17 0.64 14.60 -8.60
CA THR A 17 0.06 15.19 -7.39
C THR A 17 -0.61 14.10 -6.54
N PRO A 18 -0.47 14.13 -5.20
CA PRO A 18 -1.01 13.08 -4.32
C PRO A 18 -2.49 12.78 -4.54
N GLU A 19 -3.29 13.78 -4.88
CA GLU A 19 -4.74 13.67 -5.13
C GLU A 19 -5.07 12.79 -6.33
N GLN A 20 -4.18 12.72 -7.31
CA GLN A 20 -4.32 11.83 -8.47
C GLN A 20 -3.83 10.40 -8.19
N LEU A 21 -2.96 10.24 -7.19
CA LEU A 21 -2.29 8.98 -6.91
C LEU A 21 -2.97 8.18 -5.80
N LEU A 22 -3.72 8.84 -4.91
CA LEU A 22 -4.14 8.29 -3.63
C LEU A 22 -5.64 8.38 -3.39
N HIS A 23 -6.18 7.30 -2.82
CA HIS A 23 -7.58 7.16 -2.42
C HIS A 23 -7.61 6.72 -0.96
N TYR A 24 -7.52 7.70 -0.04
CA TYR A 24 -7.42 7.42 1.40
C TYR A 24 -8.70 6.86 2.02
N LEU A 25 -9.86 7.30 1.53
CA LEU A 25 -11.17 6.91 2.06
C LEU A 25 -11.82 5.74 1.29
N ASP A 26 -11.12 5.18 0.31
CA ASP A 26 -11.60 4.04 -0.46
C ASP A 26 -10.57 2.89 -0.48
N PRO A 27 -10.67 1.96 0.47
CA PRO A 27 -9.77 0.81 0.56
C PRO A 27 -9.87 -0.18 -0.62
N HIS A 28 -10.85 -0.06 -1.52
CA HIS A 28 -10.92 -0.91 -2.71
C HIS A 28 -9.77 -0.64 -3.68
N TYR A 29 -9.18 0.56 -3.64
CA TYR A 29 -8.00 0.87 -4.41
C TYR A 29 -6.78 0.15 -3.84
N PRO A 30 -6.12 -0.74 -4.62
CA PRO A 30 -5.08 -1.61 -4.07
C PRO A 30 -3.94 -0.83 -3.41
N PHE A 31 -3.73 -1.08 -2.12
CA PHE A 31 -2.63 -0.53 -1.32
C PHE A 31 -1.29 -0.57 -2.08
N ALA A 32 -0.92 -1.73 -2.61
CA ALA A 32 0.38 -1.94 -3.26
C ALA A 32 0.59 -0.99 -4.45
N ARG A 33 -0.47 -0.73 -5.23
CA ARG A 33 -0.42 0.21 -6.37
C ARG A 33 -0.10 1.62 -5.88
N GLN A 34 -0.89 2.10 -4.92
CA GLN A 34 -0.74 3.44 -4.35
C GLN A 34 0.66 3.64 -3.75
N ALA A 35 1.13 2.66 -2.96
CA ALA A 35 2.44 2.71 -2.33
C ALA A 35 3.60 2.69 -3.34
N ASN A 36 3.54 1.81 -4.35
CA ASN A 36 4.61 1.70 -5.35
C ASN A 36 4.71 2.95 -6.24
N VAL A 37 3.55 3.45 -6.69
CA VAL A 37 3.47 4.67 -7.52
C VAL A 37 3.99 5.86 -6.73
N LEU A 38 3.50 6.06 -5.51
CA LEU A 38 3.92 7.19 -4.66
C LEU A 38 5.43 7.16 -4.39
N ALA A 39 5.98 5.99 -4.04
CA ALA A 39 7.41 5.83 -3.80
C ALA A 39 8.24 6.09 -5.07
N ARG A 40 7.76 5.65 -6.25
CA ARG A 40 8.45 5.89 -7.52
C ARG A 40 8.42 7.37 -7.89
N ARG A 41 7.24 8.01 -7.84
CA ARG A 41 7.07 9.43 -8.13
C ARG A 41 7.93 10.30 -7.24
N PHE A 42 8.02 9.99 -5.95
CA PHE A 42 8.94 10.68 -5.06
C PHE A 42 10.39 10.57 -5.53
N ARG A 43 10.86 9.35 -5.89
CA ARG A 43 12.24 9.15 -6.36
C ARG A 43 12.55 9.93 -7.64
N ASP A 44 11.62 9.93 -8.60
CA ASP A 44 11.79 10.63 -9.87
C ASP A 44 11.86 12.14 -9.65
N VAL A 45 10.93 12.70 -8.88
CA VAL A 45 10.90 14.14 -8.55
C VAL A 45 12.12 14.56 -7.72
N GLN A 46 12.56 13.73 -6.78
CA GLN A 46 13.78 13.97 -6.00
C GLN A 46 15.01 13.99 -6.91
N ALA A 47 15.12 13.05 -7.86
CA ALA A 47 16.24 13.00 -8.80
C ALA A 47 16.29 14.25 -9.70
N LEU A 48 15.13 14.75 -10.15
CA LEU A 48 15.05 16.02 -10.90
C LEU A 48 15.48 17.22 -10.05
N CYS A 49 15.04 17.28 -8.79
CA CYS A 49 15.48 18.33 -7.86
C CYS A 49 17.00 18.29 -7.64
N ASP A 50 17.57 17.11 -7.44
CA ASP A 50 19.02 16.94 -7.24
C ASP A 50 19.81 17.21 -8.53
N GLY A 51 19.18 17.04 -9.70
CA GLY A 51 19.74 17.32 -11.02
C GLY A 51 19.76 18.79 -11.43
N GLY A 52 19.25 19.71 -10.59
CA GLY A 52 19.25 21.15 -10.83
C GLY A 52 17.92 21.74 -11.32
N GLU A 53 16.87 20.92 -11.48
CA GLU A 53 15.53 21.38 -11.89
C GLU A 53 14.63 21.79 -10.70
N ALA A 54 15.22 22.13 -9.55
CA ALA A 54 14.51 22.39 -8.30
C ALA A 54 13.69 23.70 -8.28
N THR A 55 12.73 23.85 -9.18
CA THR A 55 11.77 24.96 -9.17
C THR A 55 10.95 24.94 -7.86
N PRO A 56 10.38 26.07 -7.43
CA PRO A 56 9.53 26.11 -6.25
C PRO A 56 8.32 25.17 -6.35
N ALA A 57 7.76 24.99 -7.55
CA ALA A 57 6.64 24.07 -7.77
C ALA A 57 7.08 22.61 -7.60
N LEU A 58 8.22 22.22 -8.21
CA LEU A 58 8.73 20.86 -8.12
C LEU A 58 9.15 20.51 -6.68
N THR A 59 9.75 21.47 -5.98
CA THR A 59 10.09 21.36 -4.55
C THR A 59 8.84 21.13 -3.68
N ARG A 60 7.73 21.83 -3.98
CA ARG A 60 6.45 21.62 -3.28
C ARG A 60 5.89 20.23 -3.54
N LEU A 61 5.92 19.77 -4.80
CA LEU A 61 5.47 18.44 -5.17
C LEU A 61 6.30 17.36 -4.46
N ARG A 62 7.63 17.48 -4.44
CA ARG A 62 8.52 16.59 -3.68
C ARG A 62 8.10 16.47 -2.23
N ASN A 63 7.91 17.62 -1.57
CA ASN A 63 7.58 17.66 -0.15
C ASN A 63 6.20 17.04 0.11
N ALA A 64 5.21 17.28 -0.77
CA ALA A 64 3.91 16.64 -0.71
C ALA A 64 4.01 15.11 -0.85
N LEU A 65 4.74 14.61 -1.85
CA LEU A 65 4.97 13.18 -2.04
C LEU A 65 5.64 12.53 -0.81
N ALA A 66 6.59 13.22 -0.17
CA ALA A 66 7.22 12.75 1.07
C ALA A 66 6.23 12.64 2.23
N PHE A 67 5.43 13.69 2.45
CA PHE A 67 4.40 13.71 3.49
C PHE A 67 3.38 12.59 3.28
N HIS A 68 2.90 12.43 2.05
CA HIS A 68 1.92 11.41 1.72
C HIS A 68 2.46 9.98 1.84
N LEU A 69 3.77 9.75 1.72
CA LEU A 69 4.38 8.45 2.02
C LEU A 69 4.23 8.10 3.51
N ILE A 70 4.44 9.07 4.40
CA ILE A 70 4.21 8.91 5.84
C ILE A 70 2.72 8.74 6.12
N LYS A 71 1.86 9.56 5.53
CA LYS A 71 0.41 9.46 5.70
C LYS A 71 -0.11 8.09 5.26
N LEU A 72 0.29 7.60 4.09
CA LEU A 72 -0.08 6.28 3.59
C LEU A 72 0.45 5.15 4.50
N SER A 73 1.65 5.30 5.07
CA SER A 73 2.22 4.32 6.00
C SER A 73 1.42 4.20 7.29
N ARG A 74 0.82 5.31 7.76
CA ARG A 74 -0.12 5.28 8.88
C ARG A 74 -1.47 4.71 8.49
N TRP A 75 -2.00 5.08 7.32
CA TRP A 75 -3.29 4.61 6.82
C TRP A 75 -3.38 3.10 6.67
N TRP A 76 -2.32 2.46 6.15
CA TRP A 76 -2.27 1.02 5.90
C TRP A 76 -1.39 0.25 6.89
N ARG A 77 -0.86 0.95 7.90
CA ARG A 77 0.08 0.41 8.91
C ARG A 77 1.21 -0.42 8.28
N PHE A 78 1.93 0.18 7.34
CA PHE A 78 3.14 -0.43 6.79
C PHE A 78 4.43 0.21 7.25
N ASP A 79 5.47 -0.62 7.34
CA ASP A 79 6.79 -0.19 7.72
C ASP A 79 7.63 0.14 6.47
N PHE A 80 8.35 1.25 6.51
CA PHE A 80 9.33 1.57 5.49
C PHE A 80 10.53 2.32 6.05
N CYS A 81 11.69 2.07 5.46
CA CYS A 81 12.90 2.85 5.69
C CYS A 81 13.04 3.87 4.55
N PRO A 82 13.03 5.19 4.82
CA PRO A 82 13.16 6.21 3.77
C PRO A 82 14.36 5.94 2.87
N ARG A 83 15.55 5.70 3.44
CA ARG A 83 16.74 5.38 2.64
C ARG A 83 16.55 4.15 1.75
N GLY A 84 15.87 3.12 2.25
CA GLY A 84 15.64 1.88 1.52
C GLY A 84 14.64 2.03 0.37
N VAL A 85 13.60 2.85 0.55
CA VAL A 85 12.50 3.02 -0.41
C VAL A 85 12.73 4.17 -1.37
N THR A 86 13.27 5.27 -0.86
CA THR A 86 13.39 6.53 -1.60
C THR A 86 14.82 6.92 -1.93
N GLY A 87 15.81 6.26 -1.31
CA GLY A 87 17.22 6.63 -1.45
C GLY A 87 17.64 7.84 -0.59
N VAL A 88 16.70 8.52 0.06
CA VAL A 88 16.95 9.73 0.86
C VAL A 88 17.16 9.37 2.33
N ASN A 89 18.18 9.99 2.95
CA ASN A 89 18.50 9.80 4.36
C ASN A 89 17.33 10.25 5.26
N ASN A 90 17.10 9.56 6.38
CA ASN A 90 15.93 9.82 7.23
C ASN A 90 15.80 11.30 7.69
N PRO A 91 16.86 11.99 8.19
CA PRO A 91 16.72 13.39 8.62
C PRO A 91 16.31 14.34 7.48
N LEU A 92 16.88 14.14 6.29
CA LEU A 92 16.56 14.95 5.12
C LEU A 92 15.13 14.67 4.64
N PHE A 93 14.73 13.40 4.60
CA PHE A 93 13.37 13.01 4.25
C PHE A 93 12.33 13.66 5.18
N LEU A 94 12.57 13.64 6.50
CA LEU A 94 11.69 14.28 7.49
C LEU A 94 11.64 15.82 7.34
N THR A 95 12.69 16.44 6.82
CA THR A 95 12.67 17.87 6.49
C THR A 95 11.66 18.16 5.37
N TYR A 96 11.58 17.31 4.35
CA TYR A 96 10.58 17.45 3.28
C TYR A 96 9.15 17.30 3.81
N VAL A 97 8.92 16.32 4.68
CA VAL A 97 7.63 16.08 5.34
C VAL A 97 7.20 17.31 6.15
N LYS A 98 8.10 17.84 6.99
CA LYS A 98 7.84 19.03 7.82
C LYS A 98 7.52 20.26 6.97
N ASN A 99 8.32 20.52 5.94
CA ASN A 99 8.12 21.66 5.03
C ASN A 99 6.79 21.62 4.25
N HIS A 100 6.19 20.43 4.08
CA HIS A 100 4.85 20.32 3.53
C HIS A 100 3.79 20.60 4.59
N ALA A 101 3.88 19.92 5.74
CA ALA A 101 2.91 20.03 6.82
C ALA A 101 2.74 21.47 7.32
N GLU A 102 3.82 22.25 7.42
CA GLU A 102 3.78 23.68 7.84
C GLU A 102 2.93 24.59 6.95
N ARG A 103 2.47 24.12 5.79
CA ARG A 103 1.66 24.90 4.84
C ARG A 103 0.16 24.76 5.07
N SER A 104 -0.26 23.80 5.87
CA SER A 104 -1.67 23.41 6.06
C SER A 104 -1.89 22.99 7.50
N VAL A 105 -2.79 23.68 8.20
CA VAL A 105 -3.14 23.35 9.59
C VAL A 105 -3.66 21.91 9.68
N ASP A 106 -4.37 21.43 8.67
CA ASP A 106 -4.91 20.07 8.64
C ASP A 106 -3.79 19.01 8.56
N ASP A 107 -2.80 19.25 7.71
CA ASP A 107 -1.66 18.33 7.54
C ASP A 107 -0.69 18.38 8.71
N GLU A 108 -0.47 19.57 9.31
CA GLU A 108 0.25 19.71 10.58
C GLU A 108 -0.46 18.96 11.70
N SER A 109 -1.77 19.14 11.85
CA SER A 109 -2.59 18.47 12.86
C SER A 109 -2.54 16.95 12.70
N LEU A 110 -2.62 16.47 11.45
CA LEU A 110 -2.52 15.05 11.15
C LEU A 110 -1.12 14.50 11.45
N LEU A 111 -0.07 15.24 11.10
CA LEU A 111 1.29 14.84 11.41
C LEU A 111 1.51 14.78 12.93
N ASP A 112 1.02 15.78 13.66
CA ASP A 112 1.09 15.83 15.13
C ASP A 112 0.37 14.63 15.76
N ALA A 113 -0.85 14.33 15.32
CA ALA A 113 -1.65 13.20 15.79
C ALA A 113 -0.88 11.85 15.73
N PHE A 114 -0.10 11.63 14.67
CA PHE A 114 0.68 10.40 14.51
C PHE A 114 2.09 10.46 15.10
N THR A 115 2.56 11.62 15.56
CA THR A 115 3.95 11.82 15.99
C THR A 115 4.07 12.33 17.44
N ALA A 116 4.05 13.64 17.64
CA ALA A 116 4.35 14.28 18.91
C ALA A 116 3.12 14.42 19.81
N GLN A 117 1.91 14.47 19.24
CA GLN A 117 0.64 14.67 19.94
C GLN A 117 0.72 15.86 20.91
N ARG A 118 1.13 17.02 20.39
CA ARG A 118 1.21 18.27 21.15
C ARG A 118 -0.16 18.85 21.45
N TYR A 119 -1.10 18.67 20.52
CA TYR A 119 -2.46 19.19 20.62
C TYR A 119 -3.49 18.13 21.01
N MET A 120 -3.10 16.85 20.94
CA MET A 120 -3.91 15.72 21.39
C MET A 120 -3.47 15.21 22.75
N HIS A 121 -4.40 14.70 23.54
CA HIS A 121 -4.07 13.97 24.77
C HIS A 121 -3.50 12.59 24.41
N ALA A 122 -2.18 12.44 24.51
CA ALA A 122 -1.53 11.17 24.22
C ALA A 122 -2.08 10.03 25.10
N GLY A 123 -2.49 8.93 24.48
CA GLY A 123 -3.09 7.77 25.16
C GLY A 123 -4.60 7.86 25.40
N ASP A 124 -5.22 9.02 25.15
CA ASP A 124 -6.66 9.21 25.34
C ASP A 124 -7.47 8.76 24.12
N GLY A 125 -8.32 7.74 24.29
CA GLY A 125 -9.21 7.23 23.25
C GLY A 125 -10.44 8.12 22.98
N GLY A 126 -10.71 9.10 23.84
CA GLY A 126 -11.83 10.04 23.71
C GLY A 126 -11.50 11.32 22.94
N HIS A 127 -10.22 11.68 22.81
CA HIS A 127 -9.79 12.83 22.03
C HIS A 127 -9.51 12.40 20.58
N ILE A 128 -10.40 12.80 19.64
CA ILE A 128 -10.40 12.29 18.27
C ILE A 128 -10.23 13.44 17.27
N VAL A 129 -9.24 13.33 16.38
CA VAL A 129 -9.08 14.19 15.20
C VAL A 129 -9.93 13.62 14.07
N ILE A 130 -10.81 14.44 13.49
CA ILE A 130 -11.72 14.03 12.42
C ILE A 130 -10.98 14.00 11.07
N LEU A 131 -11.15 12.90 10.33
CA LEU A 131 -10.54 12.71 9.01
C LEU A 131 -11.50 13.02 7.85
N GLY A 132 -12.81 12.82 8.05
CA GLY A 132 -13.83 13.05 7.04
C GLY A 132 -14.94 12.00 7.05
N TYR A 133 -15.95 12.24 6.22
CA TYR A 133 -17.12 11.38 6.08
C TYR A 133 -16.90 10.28 5.03
N ASP A 134 -17.57 9.14 5.20
CA ASP A 134 -17.66 8.11 4.17
C ASP A 134 -18.47 8.65 2.98
N PRO A 135 -17.89 8.72 1.76
CA PRO A 135 -18.58 9.23 0.58
C PRO A 135 -19.69 8.30 0.05
N LEU A 136 -19.79 7.07 0.54
CA LEU A 136 -20.66 6.00 0.01
C LEU A 136 -21.81 5.63 0.95
N THR A 137 -22.19 6.52 1.86
CA THR A 137 -23.25 6.26 2.84
C THR A 137 -24.60 6.84 2.41
N ASP A 138 -25.68 6.17 2.82
CA ASP A 138 -27.06 6.60 2.61
C ASP A 138 -27.29 7.97 3.28
N PRO A 139 -28.11 8.88 2.72
CA PRO A 139 -28.45 10.17 3.36
C PRO A 139 -29.05 10.04 4.78
N THR A 140 -29.50 8.87 5.20
CA THR A 140 -30.09 8.66 6.53
C THR A 140 -29.07 8.35 7.63
N ILE A 141 -27.93 7.71 7.30
CA ILE A 141 -26.90 7.30 8.25
C ILE A 141 -25.54 7.67 7.68
N SER A 142 -24.88 8.62 8.31
CA SER A 142 -23.51 9.01 7.96
C SER A 142 -22.49 8.23 8.79
N ILE A 143 -21.36 7.88 8.15
CA ILE A 143 -20.18 7.37 8.84
C ILE A 143 -19.11 8.47 8.85
N LEU A 144 -18.55 8.74 10.02
CA LEU A 144 -17.45 9.67 10.23
C LEU A 144 -16.21 8.89 10.66
N TYR A 145 -15.04 9.22 10.10
CA TYR A 145 -13.77 8.63 10.50
C TYR A 145 -12.90 9.60 11.27
N GLY A 146 -12.10 9.07 12.19
CA GLY A 146 -11.18 9.84 13.01
C GLY A 146 -9.96 9.03 13.45
N VAL A 147 -9.02 9.71 14.10
CA VAL A 147 -7.85 9.10 14.77
C VAL A 147 -7.82 9.59 16.21
N ASP A 148 -7.70 8.68 17.15
CA ASP A 148 -7.68 9.00 18.58
C ASP A 148 -6.26 9.25 19.12
N GLY A 149 -6.18 9.67 20.39
CA GLY A 149 -4.93 9.88 21.12
C GLY A 149 -4.10 8.61 21.32
N GLN A 150 -4.65 7.42 21.06
CA GLN A 150 -3.92 6.15 21.01
C GLN A 150 -3.35 5.85 19.62
N ARG A 151 -3.54 6.77 18.66
CA ARG A 151 -3.14 6.64 17.24
C ARG A 151 -3.86 5.48 16.54
N THR A 152 -5.07 5.18 17.00
CA THR A 152 -5.94 4.19 16.37
C THR A 152 -7.01 4.92 15.57
N PHE A 153 -7.35 4.33 14.43
CA PHE A 153 -8.48 4.77 13.64
C PHE A 153 -9.78 4.45 14.38
N ARG A 154 -10.71 5.39 14.31
CA ARG A 154 -12.05 5.30 14.90
C ARG A 154 -13.06 5.58 13.81
N PHE A 155 -14.27 5.07 14.03
CA PHE A 155 -15.43 5.52 13.26
C PHE A 155 -16.57 5.84 14.20
N ALA A 156 -17.46 6.70 13.75
CA ALA A 156 -18.74 6.98 14.37
C ALA A 156 -19.85 6.78 13.35
N THR A 157 -21.02 6.36 13.85
CA THR A 157 -22.24 6.32 13.06
C THR A 157 -23.21 7.35 13.63
N GLY A 158 -23.97 8.02 12.76
CA GLY A 158 -24.96 8.98 13.20
C GLY A 158 -25.84 9.48 12.07
N SER A 159 -27.06 9.85 12.40
CA SER A 159 -27.95 10.54 11.47
C SER A 159 -27.40 11.92 11.12
N HIS A 160 -27.65 12.38 9.89
CA HIS A 160 -27.20 13.70 9.48
C HIS A 160 -27.71 14.80 10.43
N GLY A 161 -26.79 15.64 10.93
CA GLY A 161 -27.09 16.74 11.85
C GLY A 161 -27.19 16.37 13.33
N ALA A 162 -27.13 15.08 13.68
CA ALA A 162 -27.01 14.63 15.06
C ALA A 162 -25.54 14.51 15.49
N GLU A 163 -25.28 14.57 16.80
CA GLU A 163 -23.95 14.30 17.34
C GLU A 163 -23.55 12.85 17.04
N PRO A 164 -22.39 12.61 16.38
CA PRO A 164 -21.99 11.28 15.96
C PRO A 164 -21.57 10.42 17.17
N LEU A 165 -22.06 9.18 17.23
CA LEU A 165 -21.69 8.25 18.30
C LEU A 165 -20.44 7.47 17.91
N TRP A 166 -19.30 7.79 18.55
CA TRP A 166 -18.04 7.09 18.31
C TRP A 166 -18.07 5.66 18.81
N ASN A 167 -17.60 4.73 17.97
CA ASN A 167 -17.41 3.35 18.36
C ASN A 167 -16.32 3.24 19.44
N GLY A 168 -16.52 2.37 20.44
CA GLY A 168 -15.60 2.15 21.55
C GLY A 168 -14.29 1.44 21.16
N GLN A 169 -14.26 0.75 20.02
CA GLN A 169 -13.10 0.01 19.53
C GLN A 169 -12.18 0.88 18.67
N GLY A 170 -10.88 0.78 18.94
CA GLY A 170 -9.82 1.35 18.11
C GLY A 170 -9.31 0.36 17.06
N TYR A 171 -9.00 0.86 15.86
CA TYR A 171 -8.50 0.08 14.75
C TYR A 171 -7.08 0.50 14.36
N PRO A 172 -6.21 -0.46 14.00
CA PRO A 172 -4.80 -0.15 13.78
C PRO A 172 -4.46 0.49 12.43
N ASP A 173 -5.38 0.42 11.47
CA ASP A 173 -5.28 0.96 10.12
C ASP A 173 -6.67 1.36 9.64
N PHE A 174 -6.73 2.17 8.59
CA PHE A 174 -7.97 2.71 8.09
C PHE A 174 -8.85 1.63 7.45
N ALA A 175 -8.29 0.66 6.73
CA ALA A 175 -9.05 -0.41 6.11
C ALA A 175 -9.82 -1.25 7.15
N SER A 176 -9.19 -1.53 8.29
CA SER A 176 -9.83 -2.20 9.43
C SER A 176 -11.00 -1.38 10.00
N ALA A 177 -10.81 -0.07 10.18
CA ALA A 177 -11.87 0.82 10.65
C ALA A 177 -13.03 0.92 9.65
N TRP A 178 -12.68 1.01 8.36
CA TRP A 178 -13.63 1.09 7.26
C TRP A 178 -14.50 -0.17 7.18
N LEU A 179 -13.89 -1.36 7.17
CA LEU A 179 -14.62 -2.64 7.16
C LEU A 179 -15.56 -2.78 8.35
N ALA A 180 -15.09 -2.41 9.55
CA ALA A 180 -15.92 -2.47 10.75
C ALA A 180 -17.08 -1.46 10.70
N ALA A 181 -16.84 -0.25 10.19
CA ALA A 181 -17.89 0.75 10.00
C ALA A 181 -18.95 0.27 9.00
N ARG A 182 -18.54 -0.37 7.91
CA ARG A 182 -19.45 -0.94 6.90
C ARG A 182 -20.25 -2.12 7.46
N ALA A 183 -19.65 -2.96 8.30
CA ALA A 183 -20.35 -4.02 9.01
C ALA A 183 -21.44 -3.45 9.95
N VAL A 184 -21.10 -2.44 10.76
CA VAL A 184 -22.08 -1.77 11.64
C VAL A 184 -23.19 -1.11 10.83
N HIS A 185 -22.86 -0.43 9.74
CA HIS A 185 -23.86 0.15 8.85
C HIS A 185 -24.80 -0.92 8.26
N ALA A 186 -24.26 -2.05 7.79
CA ALA A 186 -25.06 -3.16 7.29
C ALA A 186 -25.99 -3.74 8.37
N LEU A 187 -25.53 -3.83 9.61
CA LEU A 187 -26.34 -4.24 10.76
C LEU A 187 -27.49 -3.25 11.02
N VAL A 188 -27.24 -1.94 11.00
CA VAL A 188 -28.29 -0.93 11.20
C VAL A 188 -29.33 -0.96 10.08
N CYS A 189 -28.90 -1.25 8.85
CA CYS A 189 -29.79 -1.42 7.69
C CYS A 189 -30.46 -2.81 7.60
N ASP A 190 -30.27 -3.70 8.58
CA ASP A 190 -30.77 -5.08 8.59
C ASP A 190 -30.35 -5.91 7.34
N ASN A 191 -29.17 -5.63 6.79
CA ASN A 191 -28.60 -6.35 5.65
C ASN A 191 -27.63 -7.43 6.14
N SER A 192 -28.17 -8.62 6.40
CA SER A 192 -27.39 -9.78 6.86
C SER A 192 -26.32 -10.27 5.87
N THR A 193 -26.52 -10.07 4.56
CA THR A 193 -25.56 -10.49 3.53
C THR A 193 -24.32 -9.60 3.57
N ASP A 194 -24.52 -8.28 3.57
CA ASP A 194 -23.41 -7.32 3.65
C ASP A 194 -22.69 -7.40 4.99
N LEU A 195 -23.42 -7.60 6.08
CA LEU A 195 -22.84 -7.81 7.41
C LEU A 195 -21.86 -8.99 7.38
N HIS A 196 -22.29 -10.15 6.86
CA HIS A 196 -21.44 -11.33 6.76
C HIS A 196 -20.23 -11.11 5.85
N GLU A 197 -20.40 -10.41 4.73
CA GLU A 197 -19.32 -10.05 3.81
C GLU A 197 -18.26 -9.19 4.50
N PHE A 198 -18.66 -8.13 5.22
CA PHE A 198 -17.72 -7.21 5.89
C PHE A 198 -17.03 -7.83 7.10
N GLU A 199 -17.73 -8.63 7.91
CA GLU A 199 -17.12 -9.38 9.02
C GLU A 199 -16.09 -10.39 8.51
N THR A 200 -16.39 -11.04 7.39
CA THR A 200 -15.48 -11.99 6.74
C THR A 200 -14.27 -11.27 6.13
N ALA A 201 -14.48 -10.15 5.44
CA ALA A 201 -13.44 -9.28 4.93
C ALA A 201 -12.51 -8.77 6.05
N GLN A 202 -13.04 -8.41 7.22
CA GLN A 202 -12.25 -7.96 8.35
C GLN A 202 -11.27 -9.04 8.85
N ARG A 203 -11.74 -10.30 8.95
CA ARG A 203 -10.87 -11.43 9.33
C ARG A 203 -9.79 -11.71 8.29
N GLU A 204 -10.12 -11.61 7.01
CA GLU A 204 -9.17 -11.82 5.91
C GLU A 204 -8.15 -10.68 5.81
N HIS A 205 -8.57 -9.44 6.04
CA HIS A 205 -7.70 -8.28 6.09
C HIS A 205 -6.65 -8.39 7.20
N MET A 206 -6.98 -9.00 8.34
CA MET A 206 -5.98 -9.25 9.39
C MET A 206 -4.81 -10.11 8.89
N TRP A 207 -5.05 -11.04 7.95
CA TRP A 207 -3.99 -11.81 7.30
C TRP A 207 -3.21 -10.93 6.32
N ALA A 208 -3.90 -10.19 5.45
CA ALA A 208 -3.30 -9.30 4.46
C ALA A 208 -2.41 -8.22 5.11
N ARG A 209 -2.83 -7.67 6.25
CA ARG A 209 -2.10 -6.62 6.98
C ARG A 209 -0.70 -7.04 7.38
N ALA A 210 -0.49 -8.29 7.79
CA ALA A 210 0.86 -8.78 8.11
C ALA A 210 1.80 -8.71 6.90
N TRP A 211 1.27 -8.93 5.69
CA TRP A 211 2.01 -8.79 4.43
C TRP A 211 2.21 -7.33 4.02
N HIS A 212 1.20 -6.48 4.23
CA HIS A 212 1.29 -5.03 4.01
C HIS A 212 2.37 -4.40 4.88
N GLN A 213 2.44 -4.82 6.15
CA GLN A 213 3.45 -4.33 7.08
C GLN A 213 4.88 -4.45 6.52
N GLN A 214 5.13 -5.54 5.79
CA GLN A 214 6.43 -5.88 5.22
C GLN A 214 6.56 -5.50 3.73
N HIS A 215 5.73 -4.58 3.23
CA HIS A 215 5.67 -4.27 1.80
C HIS A 215 6.99 -3.76 1.22
N PHE A 216 7.72 -2.96 1.98
CA PHE A 216 9.03 -2.44 1.56
C PHE A 216 10.22 -3.11 2.26
N HIS A 217 9.98 -4.16 3.03
CA HIS A 217 11.07 -4.91 3.64
C HIS A 217 11.86 -5.66 2.56
N ARG A 218 13.19 -5.53 2.60
CA ARG A 218 14.05 -6.39 1.78
C ARG A 218 13.92 -7.81 2.32
N SER A 219 13.48 -8.75 1.48
CA SER A 219 13.43 -10.17 1.82
C SER A 219 14.85 -10.69 2.11
N ARG A 220 15.29 -10.59 3.36
CA ARG A 220 16.57 -11.13 3.81
C ARG A 220 16.40 -12.62 4.01
N LYS A 221 16.87 -13.42 3.05
CA LYS A 221 17.07 -14.88 3.18
C LYS A 221 15.85 -15.73 3.55
N LEU A 222 14.63 -15.17 3.59
CA LEU A 222 13.43 -15.95 3.84
C LEU A 222 13.18 -16.91 2.67
N PRO A 223 12.66 -18.13 2.93
CA PRO A 223 12.30 -19.07 1.89
C PRO A 223 11.09 -18.53 1.12
N LEU A 224 11.34 -17.71 0.09
CA LEU A 224 10.31 -17.00 -0.70
C LEU A 224 9.25 -17.94 -1.25
N ILE A 225 9.62 -19.19 -1.57
CA ILE A 225 8.70 -20.22 -2.05
C ILE A 225 7.73 -20.68 -0.96
N GLN A 226 8.18 -20.80 0.29
CA GLN A 226 7.30 -21.10 1.42
C GLN A 226 6.33 -19.94 1.69
N LEU A 227 6.82 -18.69 1.65
CA LEU A 227 5.97 -17.51 1.79
C LEU A 227 4.91 -17.43 0.68
N TYR A 228 5.30 -17.70 -0.57
CA TYR A 228 4.37 -17.76 -1.68
C TYR A 228 3.34 -18.87 -1.52
N ALA A 229 3.74 -20.07 -1.07
CA ALA A 229 2.83 -21.17 -0.79
C ALA A 229 1.84 -20.82 0.33
N GLN A 230 2.30 -20.18 1.41
CA GLN A 230 1.47 -19.71 2.51
C GLN A 230 0.45 -18.66 2.05
N ALA A 231 0.89 -17.63 1.33
CA ALA A 231 0.01 -16.59 0.82
C ALA A 231 -1.03 -17.16 -0.17
N ARG A 232 -0.64 -18.14 -0.99
CA ARG A 232 -1.56 -18.84 -1.90
C ARG A 232 -2.61 -19.67 -1.14
N ALA A 233 -2.23 -20.34 -0.06
CA ALA A 233 -3.17 -21.08 0.79
C ALA A 233 -4.16 -20.14 1.50
N GLN A 234 -3.67 -18.98 1.97
CA GLN A 234 -4.55 -17.94 2.52
C GLN A 234 -5.51 -17.40 1.46
N LEU A 235 -5.03 -17.11 0.25
CA LEU A 235 -5.87 -16.67 -0.87
C LEU A 235 -6.97 -17.70 -1.22
N SER A 236 -6.67 -19.00 -1.21
CA SER A 236 -7.70 -20.02 -1.45
C SER A 236 -8.75 -20.11 -0.35
N ASN A 237 -8.44 -19.62 0.85
CA ASN A 237 -9.35 -19.60 1.98
C ASN A 237 -10.18 -18.31 2.05
N CYS A 238 -9.87 -17.29 1.24
CA CYS A 238 -10.64 -16.04 1.20
C CYS A 238 -12.01 -16.22 0.56
N GLN A 239 -13.04 -15.80 1.29
CA GLN A 239 -14.46 -15.88 0.97
C GLN A 239 -15.05 -14.51 0.63
N SER A 240 -14.50 -13.41 1.16
CA SER A 240 -14.94 -12.05 0.80
C SER A 240 -14.33 -11.56 -0.51
N ALA A 241 -15.02 -10.65 -1.22
CA ALA A 241 -14.47 -9.98 -2.40
C ALA A 241 -13.25 -9.13 -2.05
N PHE A 242 -13.33 -8.39 -0.94
CA PHE A 242 -12.25 -7.53 -0.45
C PHE A 242 -10.99 -8.34 -0.12
N GLY A 243 -11.11 -9.35 0.75
CA GLY A 243 -9.97 -10.18 1.16
C GLY A 243 -9.39 -11.00 0.02
N ARG A 244 -10.20 -11.49 -0.92
CA ARG A 244 -9.69 -12.09 -2.17
C ARG A 244 -8.85 -11.10 -2.97
N ALA A 245 -9.29 -9.86 -3.12
CA ALA A 245 -8.56 -8.84 -3.87
C ALA A 245 -7.21 -8.49 -3.21
N GLU A 246 -7.21 -8.31 -1.89
CA GLU A 246 -5.99 -8.03 -1.12
C GLU A 246 -5.00 -9.20 -1.18
N MET A 247 -5.44 -10.42 -0.84
CA MET A 247 -4.57 -11.59 -0.83
C MET A 247 -4.11 -11.99 -2.23
N LYS A 248 -4.89 -11.70 -3.27
CA LYS A 248 -4.43 -11.83 -4.67
C LYS A 248 -3.26 -10.89 -4.92
N THR A 249 -3.37 -9.63 -4.50
CA THR A 249 -2.29 -8.64 -4.65
C THR A 249 -1.02 -9.07 -3.91
N VAL A 250 -1.14 -9.60 -2.68
CA VAL A 250 -0.02 -10.17 -1.92
C VAL A 250 0.63 -11.35 -2.66
N THR A 251 -0.18 -12.29 -3.13
CA THR A 251 0.30 -13.49 -3.84
C THR A 251 1.00 -13.12 -5.14
N ASP A 252 0.44 -12.17 -5.89
CA ASP A 252 0.98 -11.69 -7.15
C ASP A 252 2.30 -10.92 -6.94
N ARG A 253 2.41 -10.14 -5.85
CA ARG A 253 3.68 -9.52 -5.43
C ARG A 253 4.76 -10.55 -5.14
N LEU A 254 4.45 -11.59 -4.38
CA LEU A 254 5.42 -12.64 -4.05
C LEU A 254 5.87 -13.39 -5.31
N ALA A 255 4.95 -13.65 -6.25
CA ALA A 255 5.28 -14.21 -7.55
C ALA A 255 6.24 -13.31 -8.34
N PHE A 256 6.01 -12.00 -8.32
CA PHE A 256 6.91 -11.03 -8.94
C PHE A 256 8.30 -11.02 -8.26
N THR A 257 8.37 -11.04 -6.93
CA THR A 257 9.63 -11.13 -6.19
C THR A 257 10.40 -12.41 -6.51
N LEU A 258 9.72 -13.54 -6.67
CA LEU A 258 10.34 -14.80 -7.13
C LEU A 258 10.95 -14.65 -8.52
N ALA A 259 10.21 -14.06 -9.47
CA ALA A 259 10.71 -13.81 -10.82
C ALA A 259 11.93 -12.85 -10.82
N GLN A 260 11.89 -11.78 -10.03
CA GLN A 260 13.03 -10.88 -9.85
C GLN A 260 14.24 -11.59 -9.24
N THR A 261 14.02 -12.48 -8.28
CA THR A 261 15.11 -13.27 -7.65
C THR A 261 15.73 -14.24 -8.65
N ALA A 262 14.92 -14.94 -9.44
CA ALA A 262 15.38 -15.82 -10.52
C ALA A 262 16.21 -15.04 -11.56
N PHE A 263 15.72 -13.85 -11.97
CA PHE A 263 16.46 -12.95 -12.86
C PHE A 263 17.84 -12.56 -12.31
N GLN A 264 17.88 -12.10 -11.05
CA GLN A 264 19.12 -11.68 -10.38
C GLN A 264 20.13 -12.84 -10.25
N ARG A 265 19.63 -14.06 -10.02
CA ARG A 265 20.44 -15.29 -9.95
C ARG A 265 20.75 -15.90 -11.31
N ARG A 266 20.26 -15.32 -12.42
CA ARG A 266 20.44 -15.80 -13.80
C ARG A 266 19.93 -17.25 -14.01
N MET A 267 18.79 -17.57 -13.43
CA MET A 267 18.14 -18.89 -13.53
C MET A 267 16.65 -18.75 -13.88
N THR A 268 15.97 -19.85 -14.20
CA THR A 268 14.52 -19.84 -14.37
C THR A 268 13.79 -19.86 -13.03
N VAL A 269 12.50 -19.52 -13.05
CA VAL A 269 11.60 -19.75 -11.90
C VAL A 269 11.48 -21.24 -11.57
N ALA A 270 11.62 -22.14 -12.56
CA ALA A 270 11.57 -23.58 -12.31
C ALA A 270 12.81 -24.03 -11.53
N ASP A 271 14.00 -23.63 -11.96
CA ASP A 271 15.26 -23.94 -11.28
C ASP A 271 15.24 -23.42 -9.83
N LEU A 272 14.73 -22.20 -9.60
CA LEU A 272 14.60 -21.62 -8.26
C LEU A 272 13.67 -22.45 -7.34
N ILE A 273 12.64 -23.07 -7.91
CA ILE A 273 11.71 -23.94 -7.20
C ILE A 273 12.37 -25.27 -6.84
N GLU A 274 13.10 -25.86 -7.79
CA GLU A 274 13.84 -27.10 -7.59
C GLU A 274 14.91 -26.96 -6.49
N GLU A 275 15.60 -25.82 -6.40
CA GLU A 275 16.56 -25.53 -5.31
C GLU A 275 15.95 -25.51 -3.91
N SER A 276 14.63 -25.40 -3.77
CA SER A 276 13.98 -25.17 -2.47
C SER A 276 13.44 -26.43 -1.79
N ASP A 277 13.87 -27.63 -2.21
CA ASP A 277 13.45 -28.96 -1.70
C ASP A 277 11.93 -29.23 -1.70
N MET A 278 11.13 -28.34 -2.30
CA MET A 278 9.69 -28.50 -2.50
C MET A 278 9.44 -29.32 -3.77
N LEU A 279 9.88 -30.58 -3.73
CA LEU A 279 10.02 -31.55 -4.83
C LEU A 279 8.73 -31.97 -5.58
N ALA A 280 7.60 -31.30 -5.37
CA ALA A 280 6.33 -31.61 -6.03
C ALA A 280 5.86 -30.54 -7.05
N ILE A 281 6.67 -29.51 -7.29
CA ILE A 281 6.22 -28.30 -7.97
C ILE A 281 6.61 -28.29 -9.46
N ASN A 282 5.72 -28.94 -10.20
CA ASN A 282 5.57 -29.09 -11.65
C ASN A 282 5.77 -27.78 -12.46
N LEU A 283 6.19 -27.85 -13.74
CA LEU A 283 6.27 -26.74 -14.72
C LEU A 283 5.03 -25.82 -14.70
N ARG A 284 3.87 -26.39 -14.38
CA ARG A 284 2.58 -25.69 -14.22
C ARG A 284 2.63 -24.58 -13.17
N ALA A 285 3.33 -24.79 -12.05
CA ALA A 285 3.45 -23.80 -11.00
C ALA A 285 4.39 -22.65 -11.39
N ALA A 286 5.49 -22.94 -12.10
CA ALA A 286 6.36 -21.91 -12.66
C ALA A 286 5.59 -21.00 -13.64
N ASN A 287 4.74 -21.58 -14.50
CA ASN A 287 3.87 -20.80 -15.40
C ASN A 287 2.82 -19.97 -14.63
N THR A 288 2.25 -20.52 -13.56
CA THR A 288 1.33 -19.77 -12.69
C THR A 288 2.01 -18.57 -12.03
N ILE A 289 3.23 -18.77 -11.52
CA ILE A 289 4.04 -17.69 -10.93
C ILE A 289 4.33 -16.60 -11.97
N LYS A 290 4.74 -16.99 -13.20
CA LYS A 290 4.96 -16.03 -14.30
C LYS A 290 3.71 -15.22 -14.62
N GLN A 291 2.55 -15.87 -14.74
CA GLN A 291 1.28 -15.17 -15.01
C GLN A 291 0.92 -14.19 -13.90
N ARG A 292 1.08 -14.58 -12.63
CA ARG A 292 0.81 -13.74 -11.48
C ARG A 292 1.79 -12.56 -11.36
N ALA A 293 3.07 -12.79 -11.66
CA ALA A 293 4.07 -11.73 -11.72
C ALA A 293 3.69 -10.66 -12.76
N ARG A 294 3.25 -11.07 -13.95
CA ARG A 294 2.73 -10.15 -14.98
C ARG A 294 1.49 -9.39 -14.50
N ALA A 295 0.55 -10.07 -13.84
CA ALA A 295 -0.63 -9.42 -13.28
C ALA A 295 -0.25 -8.35 -12.23
N TYR A 296 0.78 -8.61 -11.42
CA TYR A 296 1.30 -7.62 -10.46
C TYR A 296 1.90 -6.41 -11.18
N VAL A 297 2.72 -6.60 -12.22
CA VAL A 297 3.28 -5.50 -13.02
C VAL A 297 2.18 -4.65 -13.65
N ALA A 298 1.19 -5.30 -14.26
CA ALA A 298 0.09 -4.61 -14.92
C ALA A 298 -0.78 -3.77 -13.97
N THR A 299 -0.95 -4.20 -12.72
CA THR A 299 -1.94 -3.59 -11.80
C THR A 299 -1.31 -2.75 -10.70
N CYS A 300 -0.13 -3.12 -10.20
CA CYS A 300 0.46 -2.58 -8.98
C CYS A 300 1.78 -1.85 -9.20
N ILE A 301 2.43 -2.03 -10.35
CA ILE A 301 3.65 -1.29 -10.68
C ILE A 301 3.30 0.01 -11.40
N ASP A 302 4.09 1.04 -11.12
CA ASP A 302 3.97 2.34 -11.74
C ASP A 302 4.04 2.24 -13.26
N PRO A 303 3.08 2.81 -14.01
CA PRO A 303 3.05 2.75 -15.47
C PRO A 303 4.37 3.11 -16.15
N LEU A 304 5.16 4.04 -15.60
CA LEU A 304 6.41 4.49 -16.22
C LEU A 304 7.50 3.40 -16.25
N VAL A 305 7.48 2.44 -15.34
CA VAL A 305 8.50 1.39 -15.25
C VAL A 305 7.97 0.01 -15.69
N ARG A 306 6.70 -0.09 -16.08
CA ARG A 306 6.13 -1.36 -16.55
C ARG A 306 6.90 -1.96 -17.72
N PRO A 307 7.31 -1.20 -18.76
CA PRO A 307 8.04 -1.77 -19.89
C PRO A 307 9.35 -2.46 -19.46
N GLU A 308 10.10 -1.85 -18.54
CA GLU A 308 11.34 -2.44 -18.00
C GLU A 308 11.05 -3.73 -17.22
N MET A 309 9.99 -3.74 -16.43
CA MET A 309 9.60 -4.92 -15.65
C MET A 309 9.07 -6.04 -16.53
N ASP A 310 8.35 -5.72 -17.61
CA ASP A 310 7.89 -6.71 -18.59
C ASP A 310 9.07 -7.34 -19.34
N ILE A 311 10.06 -6.55 -19.74
CA ILE A 311 11.32 -7.05 -20.33
C ILE A 311 12.05 -7.98 -19.35
N LEU A 312 12.09 -7.62 -18.06
CA LEU A 312 12.66 -8.49 -17.02
C LEU A 312 11.91 -9.83 -16.98
N LEU A 313 10.58 -9.81 -16.94
CA LEU A 313 9.77 -11.02 -16.88
C LEU A 313 9.96 -11.89 -18.13
N ASP A 314 10.05 -11.29 -19.32
CA ASP A 314 10.30 -12.03 -20.56
C ASP A 314 11.65 -12.73 -20.55
N ARG A 315 12.71 -12.11 -20.01
CA ARG A 315 14.04 -12.74 -19.88
C ARG A 315 14.05 -13.91 -18.91
N VAL A 316 13.27 -13.84 -17.83
CA VAL A 316 13.09 -14.94 -16.87
C VAL A 316 12.28 -16.09 -17.48
N VAL A 317 11.39 -15.78 -18.42
CA VAL A 317 10.57 -16.76 -19.14
C VAL A 317 11.38 -17.50 -20.21
N SER A 318 12.34 -16.82 -20.84
CA SER A 318 13.00 -17.24 -22.09
C SER A 318 14.25 -18.10 -21.93
N TYR A 319 14.66 -18.50 -20.72
CA TYR A 319 15.83 -19.38 -20.58
C TYR A 319 15.46 -20.81 -20.98
N VAL A 320 15.72 -21.12 -22.26
CA VAL A 320 15.83 -22.48 -22.79
C VAL A 320 17.19 -23.02 -22.31
N PRO A 321 17.27 -24.20 -21.67
CA PRO A 321 18.55 -24.79 -21.33
C PRO A 321 19.39 -24.87 -22.59
N ARG A 322 20.60 -24.28 -22.57
CA ARG A 322 21.60 -24.60 -23.59
C ARG A 322 21.86 -26.10 -23.44
N ARG A 323 21.20 -26.92 -24.27
CA ARG A 323 21.65 -28.29 -24.52
C ARG A 323 23.00 -28.13 -25.19
N CYS A 324 24.08 -28.40 -24.45
CA CYS A 324 25.36 -28.65 -25.11
C CYS A 324 25.15 -29.84 -26.06
N PRO A 325 25.60 -29.75 -27.32
CA PRO A 325 25.56 -30.87 -28.25
C PRO A 325 26.42 -32.05 -27.79
#